data_AF-A0A915J0X6-F1
#
_entry.id   AF-A0A915J0X6-F1
#
_cell.length_a   1.000
_cell.length_b   1.000
_cell.length_c   1.000
_cell.angle_alpha   90.00
_cell.angle_beta   90.00
_cell.angle_gamma   90.00
#
_symmetry.space_group_name_H-M   'P 1'
#
loop_
_entity.id
_entity.type
_entity.pdbx_description
1 polymer ?
#
loop_
_entity_poly.entity_id
_entity_poly.type
_entity_poly.pdbx_seq_one_letter_code
_entity_poly.pdbx_strand_id
1 'polypeptide(L)'
;MAKFTPIAEDGHFDMETFDTIMNVNFRAAVSLTMKCLPHLKTTKGAIVNVSSVASCRPARGMMGYCISKTALDGFTKALAAELAACGVRVNSVNPGPIPSNIDRDMEKAAYSPKDRSLETVAPSLEYLHIGLSDESSMTILPAD
;
A
#
# COMPACT_ATOMS: atom_id res chain seq x y z
N MET A 1 0.40 8.06 -10.99
CA MET A 1 -0.31 9.22 -10.41
C MET A 1 -1.17 8.67 -9.29
N ALA A 2 -0.97 9.12 -8.05
CA ALA A 2 -1.84 8.70 -6.95
C ALA A 2 -3.17 9.45 -7.14
N LYS A 3 -4.25 8.71 -7.37
CA LYS A 3 -5.59 9.29 -7.48
C LYS A 3 -6.22 9.29 -6.09
N PHE A 4 -6.84 10.40 -5.74
CA PHE A 4 -7.55 10.58 -4.47
C PHE A 4 -9.04 10.42 -4.69
N THR A 5 -9.71 9.88 -3.68
CA THR A 5 -11.17 9.69 -3.67
C THR A 5 -11.74 10.28 -2.38
N PRO A 6 -11.77 11.62 -2.25
CA PRO A 6 -12.46 12.24 -1.14
C PRO A 6 -13.97 11.97 -1.26
N ILE A 7 -14.62 11.81 -0.11
CA ILE A 7 -16.08 11.85 -0.03
C ILE A 7 -16.46 13.34 -0.13
N ALA A 8 -17.29 13.68 -1.11
CA ALA A 8 -17.78 15.05 -1.28
C ALA A 8 -18.73 15.44 -0.12
N GLU A 9 -18.95 16.74 0.09
CA GLU A 9 -19.78 17.24 1.20
C GLU A 9 -21.23 16.75 1.12
N ASP A 10 -21.73 16.50 -0.08
CA ASP A 10 -23.05 15.92 -0.36
C ASP A 10 -23.11 14.39 -0.21
N GLY A 11 -22.01 13.76 0.20
CA GLY A 11 -21.89 12.31 0.36
C GLY A 11 -21.58 11.56 -0.93
N HIS A 12 -21.41 12.23 -2.07
CA HIS A 12 -21.01 11.58 -3.32
C HIS A 12 -19.59 10.98 -3.21
N PHE A 13 -19.40 9.80 -3.79
CA PHE A 13 -18.12 9.11 -3.87
C PHE A 13 -17.87 8.61 -5.29
N ASP A 14 -16.72 8.99 -5.87
CA ASP A 14 -16.35 8.61 -7.24
C ASP A 14 -15.93 7.13 -7.31
N MET A 15 -16.92 6.30 -7.65
CA MET A 15 -16.73 4.86 -7.82
C MET A 15 -15.83 4.50 -9.02
N GLU A 16 -15.80 5.30 -10.09
CA GLU A 16 -14.97 5.01 -11.26
C GLU A 16 -13.48 5.17 -10.91
N THR A 17 -13.14 6.24 -10.18
CA THR A 17 -11.78 6.43 -9.68
C THR A 17 -11.43 5.38 -8.63
N PHE A 18 -12.35 5.01 -7.74
CA PHE A 18 -12.14 3.91 -6.79
C PHE A 18 -11.82 2.59 -7.50
N ASP A 19 -12.61 2.21 -8.49
CA ASP A 19 -12.42 0.98 -9.27
C ASP A 19 -11.10 1.01 -10.03
N THR A 20 -10.73 2.17 -10.59
CA THR A 20 -9.41 2.35 -11.22
C THR A 20 -8.28 2.10 -10.23
N ILE A 21 -8.36 2.67 -9.03
CA ILE A 21 -7.36 2.50 -7.97
C ILE A 21 -7.26 1.01 -7.58
N MET A 22 -8.39 0.34 -7.36
CA MET A 22 -8.41 -1.08 -7.00
C MET A 22 -7.85 -1.97 -8.11
N ASN A 23 -8.19 -1.69 -9.37
CA ASN A 23 -7.69 -2.44 -10.51
C ASN A 23 -6.17 -2.33 -10.64
N VAL A 24 -5.61 -1.13 -10.43
CA VAL A 24 -4.16 -0.88 -10.55
C VAL A 24 -3.39 -1.37 -9.34
N ASN A 25 -3.79 -1.00 -8.12
CA ASN A 25 -2.99 -1.23 -6.92
C ASN A 25 -3.13 -2.64 -6.35
N PHE A 26 -4.26 -3.30 -6.60
CA PHE A 26 -4.57 -4.58 -5.99
C PHE A 26 -4.76 -5.68 -7.05
N ARG A 27 -5.75 -5.54 -7.93
CA ARG A 27 -6.14 -6.60 -8.87
C ARG A 27 -5.00 -6.98 -9.82
N ALA A 28 -4.22 -6.01 -10.29
CA ALA A 28 -3.06 -6.26 -11.14
C ALA A 28 -2.03 -7.17 -10.46
N ALA A 29 -1.74 -6.93 -9.17
CA ALA A 29 -0.80 -7.76 -8.39
C ALA A 29 -1.30 -9.20 -8.23
N VAL A 30 -2.59 -9.39 -7.94
CA VAL A 30 -3.22 -10.72 -7.87
C VAL A 30 -3.10 -11.44 -9.22
N SER A 31 -3.51 -10.78 -10.31
CA SER A 31 -3.49 -11.36 -11.66
C SER A 31 -2.09 -11.77 -12.11
N LEU A 32 -1.09 -10.89 -11.89
CA LEU A 32 0.30 -11.19 -12.22
C LEU A 32 0.82 -12.36 -11.39
N THR A 33 0.54 -12.37 -10.10
CA THR A 33 0.98 -13.43 -9.19
C THR A 33 0.46 -14.79 -9.63
N MET A 34 -0.83 -14.90 -9.97
CA MET A 34 -1.41 -16.17 -10.42
C MET A 34 -0.76 -16.69 -11.71
N LYS A 35 -0.42 -15.78 -12.65
CA LYS A 35 0.28 -16.15 -13.89
C LYS A 35 1.72 -16.60 -13.64
N CYS A 36 2.42 -16.00 -12.67
CA CYS A 36 3.78 -16.37 -12.30
C CYS A 36 3.85 -17.62 -11.40
N LEU A 37 2.74 -18.00 -10.77
CA LEU A 37 2.73 -19.00 -9.70
C LEU A 37 3.32 -20.36 -10.08
N PRO A 38 3.07 -20.94 -11.28
CA PRO A 38 3.68 -22.21 -11.67
C PRO A 38 5.22 -22.14 -11.67
N HIS A 39 5.76 -21.02 -12.16
CA HIS A 39 7.21 -20.81 -12.22
C HIS A 39 7.80 -20.58 -10.82
N LEU A 40 7.11 -19.79 -9.98
CA LEU A 40 7.52 -19.52 -8.61
C LEU A 40 7.57 -20.79 -7.77
N LYS A 41 6.59 -21.70 -7.92
CA LYS A 41 6.58 -23.01 -7.24
C LYS A 41 7.76 -23.88 -7.69
N THR A 42 8.07 -23.92 -8.98
CA THR A 42 9.21 -24.68 -9.50
C THR A 42 10.54 -24.14 -8.97
N THR A 43 10.71 -22.82 -8.92
CA THR A 43 11.97 -22.19 -8.51
C THR A 43 12.09 -21.93 -7.01
N LYS A 44 11.02 -22.17 -6.24
CA LYS A 44 10.93 -21.77 -4.82
C LYS A 44 11.26 -20.28 -4.63
N GLY A 45 10.68 -19.47 -5.52
CA GLY A 45 10.96 -18.05 -5.65
C GLY A 45 10.42 -17.20 -4.50
N ALA A 46 10.48 -15.87 -4.68
CA ALA A 46 9.94 -14.91 -3.73
C ALA A 46 9.09 -13.85 -4.43
N ILE A 47 8.08 -13.37 -3.71
CA ILE A 47 7.22 -12.24 -4.09
C ILE A 47 7.41 -11.14 -3.04
N VAL A 48 7.64 -9.91 -3.50
CA VAL A 48 7.65 -8.73 -2.65
C VAL A 48 6.65 -7.73 -3.21
N ASN A 49 5.57 -7.49 -2.47
CA ASN A 49 4.57 -6.48 -2.81
C ASN A 49 4.98 -5.12 -2.24
N VAL A 50 4.79 -4.06 -3.03
CA VAL A 50 5.02 -2.69 -2.58
C VAL A 50 3.69 -2.08 -2.18
N SER A 51 3.43 -2.09 -0.87
CA SER A 51 2.25 -1.53 -0.24
C SER A 51 2.47 -0.06 0.14
N SER A 52 2.02 0.37 1.33
CA SER A 52 2.21 1.72 1.87
C SER A 52 1.88 1.73 3.36
N VAL A 53 2.46 2.66 4.13
CA VAL A 53 1.99 2.94 5.51
C VAL A 53 0.51 3.37 5.54
N ALA A 54 -0.05 3.83 4.42
CA ALA A 54 -1.48 4.14 4.29
C ALA A 54 -2.39 2.91 4.48
N SER A 55 -1.84 1.69 4.41
CA SER A 55 -2.61 0.46 4.68
C SER A 55 -2.97 0.28 6.17
N CYS A 56 -2.15 0.84 7.07
CA CYS A 56 -2.32 0.75 8.52
C CYS A 56 -2.59 2.12 9.18
N ARG A 57 -2.19 3.21 8.52
CA ARG A 57 -2.39 4.60 8.96
C ARG A 57 -3.13 5.37 7.87
N PRO A 58 -4.46 5.20 7.75
CA PRO A 58 -5.24 5.86 6.70
C PRO A 58 -5.31 7.37 6.91
N ALA A 59 -5.37 8.13 5.82
CA ALA A 59 -5.57 9.58 5.86
C ALA A 59 -6.85 10.00 5.11
N ARG A 60 -7.41 11.15 5.50
CA ARG A 60 -8.60 11.72 4.85
C ARG A 60 -8.32 12.01 3.37
N GLY A 61 -9.32 11.81 2.52
CA GLY A 61 -9.20 12.01 1.06
C GLY A 61 -8.57 10.82 0.30
N MET A 62 -8.00 9.84 1.00
CA MET A 62 -7.27 8.73 0.40
C MET A 62 -7.98 7.38 0.50
N MET A 63 -9.29 7.34 0.75
CA MET A 63 -9.98 6.11 1.14
C MET A 63 -9.76 4.96 0.14
N GLY A 64 -9.92 5.20 -1.16
CA GLY A 64 -9.69 4.17 -2.19
C GLY A 64 -8.24 3.67 -2.22
N TYR A 65 -7.28 4.58 -2.07
CA TYR A 65 -5.86 4.23 -2.00
C TYR A 65 -5.56 3.39 -0.75
N CYS A 66 -5.99 3.83 0.44
CA CYS A 66 -5.77 3.13 1.70
C CYS A 66 -6.35 1.71 1.64
N ILE A 67 -7.61 1.57 1.23
CA ILE A 67 -8.28 0.27 1.06
C ILE A 67 -7.51 -0.63 0.10
N SER A 68 -7.06 -0.10 -1.04
CA SER A 68 -6.30 -0.90 -2.02
C SER A 68 -4.98 -1.46 -1.45
N LYS A 69 -4.31 -0.69 -0.58
CA LYS A 69 -3.05 -1.09 0.06
C LYS A 69 -3.27 -2.03 1.24
N THR A 70 -4.34 -1.83 2.02
CA THR A 70 -4.78 -2.81 3.04
C THR A 70 -5.14 -4.15 2.38
N ALA A 71 -5.84 -4.14 1.24
CA ALA A 71 -6.16 -5.36 0.50
C ALA A 71 -4.88 -6.08 0.01
N LEU A 72 -3.88 -5.33 -0.45
CA LEU A 72 -2.59 -5.89 -0.86
C LEU A 72 -1.82 -6.53 0.31
N ASP A 73 -1.85 -5.93 1.50
CA ASP A 73 -1.24 -6.51 2.70
C ASP A 73 -1.97 -7.79 3.13
N GLY A 74 -3.31 -7.79 3.11
CA GLY A 74 -4.11 -8.98 3.38
C GLY A 74 -3.82 -10.11 2.38
N PHE A 75 -3.73 -9.78 1.09
CA PHE A 75 -3.35 -10.73 0.05
C PHE A 75 -1.95 -11.29 0.25
N THR A 76 -0.99 -10.46 0.64
CA THR A 76 0.38 -10.90 0.94
C THR A 76 0.38 -11.96 2.05
N LYS A 77 -0.30 -11.69 3.16
CA LYS A 77 -0.38 -12.61 4.31
C LYS A 77 -1.07 -13.92 3.93
N ALA A 78 -2.22 -13.85 3.26
CA ALA A 78 -2.96 -15.03 2.83
C ALA A 78 -2.14 -15.88 1.86
N LEU A 79 -1.49 -15.24 0.88
CA LEU A 79 -0.69 -15.95 -0.11
C LEU A 79 0.58 -16.58 0.49
N ALA A 80 1.21 -15.93 1.46
CA ALA A 80 2.33 -16.52 2.19
C ALA A 80 1.94 -17.84 2.85
N ALA A 81 0.78 -17.88 3.51
CA ALA A 81 0.26 -19.08 4.15
C ALA A 81 -0.05 -20.20 3.12
N GLU A 82 -0.70 -19.86 2.01
CA GLU A 82 -1.03 -20.79 0.92
C GLU A 82 0.21 -21.41 0.27
N LEU A 83 1.30 -20.65 0.16
CA LEU A 83 2.48 -21.07 -0.60
C LEU A 83 3.66 -21.55 0.26
N ALA A 84 3.54 -21.51 1.59
CA ALA A 84 4.58 -21.92 2.52
C ALA A 84 5.08 -23.35 2.24
N ALA A 85 4.16 -24.30 2.05
CA ALA A 85 4.50 -25.70 1.75
C ALA A 85 5.22 -25.89 0.40
N CYS A 86 5.04 -24.94 -0.53
CA CYS A 86 5.74 -24.94 -1.81
C CYS A 86 7.13 -24.30 -1.74
N GLY A 87 7.53 -23.73 -0.58
CA GLY A 87 8.79 -23.02 -0.40
C GLY A 87 8.85 -21.65 -1.09
N VAL A 88 7.70 -21.08 -1.47
CA VAL A 88 7.65 -19.73 -2.05
C VAL A 88 7.46 -18.72 -0.91
N ARG A 89 8.30 -17.68 -0.88
CA ARG A 89 8.22 -16.62 0.14
C ARG A 89 7.41 -15.45 -0.39
N VAL A 90 6.58 -14.84 0.46
CA VAL A 90 5.74 -13.70 0.08
C VAL A 90 5.78 -12.68 1.21
N ASN A 91 6.20 -11.46 0.91
CA ASN A 91 6.31 -10.36 1.88
C ASN A 91 5.80 -9.04 1.28
N SER A 92 5.48 -8.08 2.14
CA SER A 92 5.08 -6.72 1.76
C SER A 92 6.08 -5.72 2.33
N VAL A 93 6.35 -4.67 1.58
CA VAL A 93 7.04 -3.47 2.08
C VAL A 93 6.10 -2.29 2.00
N ASN A 94 6.08 -1.48 3.05
CA ASN A 94 5.13 -0.39 3.25
C ASN A 94 5.91 0.90 3.43
N PRO A 95 6.28 1.58 2.33
CA PRO A 95 6.97 2.86 2.41
C PRO A 95 6.12 3.93 3.09
N GLY A 96 6.78 4.74 3.91
CA GLY A 96 6.30 6.02 4.41
C GLY A 96 6.37 7.12 3.36
N PRO A 97 6.17 8.38 3.75
CA PRO A 97 6.38 9.51 2.84
C PRO A 97 7.83 9.52 2.38
N ILE A 98 8.02 9.39 1.08
CA ILE A 98 9.32 9.50 0.43
C ILE A 98 9.19 10.52 -0.70
N PRO A 99 10.19 11.39 -0.91
CA PRO A 99 10.16 12.40 -1.96
C PRO A 99 9.79 11.77 -3.31
N SER A 100 8.53 11.93 -3.71
CA SER A 100 7.99 11.27 -4.87
C SER A 100 6.84 12.07 -5.47
N ASN A 101 6.40 11.65 -6.66
CA ASN A 101 5.26 12.27 -7.32
C ASN A 101 3.96 12.19 -6.50
N ILE A 102 3.89 11.27 -5.51
CA ILE A 102 2.74 11.17 -4.60
C ILE A 102 2.65 12.40 -3.70
N ASP A 103 3.76 12.92 -3.18
CA ASP A 103 3.76 14.12 -2.33
C ASP A 103 3.22 15.34 -3.08
N ARG A 104 3.60 15.46 -4.36
CA ARG A 104 3.12 16.54 -5.26
C ARG A 104 1.63 16.41 -5.57
N ASP A 105 1.12 15.19 -5.66
CA ASP A 105 -0.31 14.93 -5.88
C ASP A 105 -1.10 15.22 -4.57
N MET A 106 -0.56 14.87 -3.40
CA MET A 106 -1.16 15.18 -2.08
C MET A 106 -1.28 16.68 -1.85
N GLU A 107 -0.24 17.44 -2.18
CA GLU A 107 -0.22 18.89 -2.05
C GLU A 107 -1.35 19.55 -2.87
N LYS A 108 -1.66 18.97 -4.03
CA LYS A 108 -2.77 19.42 -4.89
C LYS A 108 -4.15 18.98 -4.40
N ALA A 109 -4.23 17.87 -3.68
CA ALA A 109 -5.47 17.30 -3.17
C ALA A 109 -5.85 17.79 -1.76
N ALA A 110 -4.96 18.50 -1.07
CA ALA A 110 -5.22 19.10 0.23
C ALA A 110 -6.34 20.15 0.14
N TYR A 111 -7.51 19.80 0.64
CA TYR A 111 -8.75 20.58 0.56
C TYR A 111 -8.79 21.80 1.51
N SER A 112 -7.79 21.97 2.40
CA SER A 112 -7.72 23.11 3.31
C SER A 112 -6.27 23.52 3.63
N PRO A 113 -5.96 24.84 3.69
CA PRO A 113 -4.66 25.35 4.14
C PRO A 113 -4.27 24.93 5.58
N LYS A 114 -5.22 24.43 6.39
CA LYS A 114 -4.95 23.97 7.77
C LYS A 114 -4.31 22.58 7.85
N ASP A 115 -4.49 21.74 6.84
CA ASP A 115 -3.89 20.39 6.78
C ASP A 115 -2.48 20.41 6.15
N ARG A 116 -1.95 21.61 5.89
CA ARG A 116 -0.78 21.87 5.05
C ARG A 116 0.57 21.75 5.79
N SER A 117 0.59 21.55 7.10
CA SER A 117 1.87 21.45 7.81
C SER A 117 2.43 20.03 7.70
N LEU A 118 3.34 19.84 6.75
CA LEU A 118 4.28 18.72 6.72
C LEU A 118 4.96 18.54 8.10
N GLU A 119 5.13 19.62 8.85
CA GLU A 119 5.64 19.66 10.23
C GLU A 119 4.75 18.94 11.27
N THR A 120 3.42 18.84 11.06
CA THR A 120 2.52 18.15 12.01
C THR A 120 2.52 16.63 11.78
N VAL A 121 2.86 16.17 10.58
CA VAL A 121 2.86 14.74 10.21
C VAL A 121 4.27 14.11 10.31
N ALA A 122 5.32 14.92 10.24
CA ALA A 122 6.71 14.48 10.15
C ALA A 122 7.30 13.73 11.37
N PRO A 123 6.99 14.02 12.66
CA PRO A 123 7.81 13.47 13.74
C PRO A 123 7.56 12.00 14.07
N SER A 124 6.53 11.36 13.48
CA SER A 124 6.06 10.02 13.88
C SER A 124 5.91 9.02 12.73
N LEU A 125 6.35 9.37 11.51
CA LEU A 125 6.22 8.52 10.33
C LEU A 125 7.45 7.64 10.14
N GLU A 126 7.27 6.36 10.43
CA GLU A 126 8.14 5.27 10.03
C GLU A 126 8.35 5.31 8.51
N TYR A 127 9.61 5.39 8.06
CA TYR A 127 9.92 5.51 6.62
C TYR A 127 9.68 4.22 5.86
N LEU A 128 9.73 3.07 6.54
CA LEU A 128 9.50 1.77 5.94
C LEU A 128 9.02 0.77 7.00
N HIS A 129 7.91 0.12 6.71
CA HIS A 129 7.43 -1.02 7.47
C HIS A 129 7.52 -2.29 6.61
N ILE A 130 8.07 -3.38 7.15
CA ILE A 130 8.18 -4.65 6.42
C ILE A 130 7.19 -5.64 7.03
N GLY A 131 6.18 -6.01 6.24
CA GLY A 131 5.27 -7.09 6.55
C GLY A 131 5.92 -8.43 6.21
N LEU A 132 6.52 -9.07 7.22
CA LEU A 132 7.04 -10.43 7.10
C LEU A 132 5.93 -11.46 7.34
N SER A 133 6.10 -12.65 6.75
CA SER A 133 5.17 -13.78 6.90
C SER A 133 5.20 -14.41 8.29
N ASP A 134 6.34 -14.32 8.98
CA ASP A 134 6.45 -14.49 10.42
C ASP A 134 6.18 -13.13 11.08
N GLU A 135 5.40 -13.06 12.16
CA GLU A 135 4.85 -11.81 12.73
C GLU A 135 5.87 -10.75 13.21
N SER A 136 7.16 -10.90 12.91
CA SER A 136 8.18 -9.88 13.14
C SER A 136 8.07 -8.73 12.12
N SER A 137 7.14 -7.81 12.35
CA SER A 137 7.21 -6.49 11.71
C SER A 137 8.51 -5.80 12.16
N MET A 138 9.48 -5.66 11.26
CA MET A 138 10.70 -4.91 11.55
C MET A 138 10.49 -3.48 11.09
N THR A 139 10.27 -2.59 12.05
CA THR A 139 10.39 -1.15 11.90
C THR A 139 11.85 -0.81 11.66
N ILE A 140 12.18 -0.26 10.50
CA ILE A 140 13.51 0.32 10.26
C ILE A 140 13.39 1.82 10.52
N LEU A 141 13.91 2.26 11.67
CA LEU A 141 14.12 3.69 11.94
C LEU A 141 15.23 4.21 10.99
N PRO A 142 15.15 5.47 10.54
CA PRO A 142 16.19 6.05 9.69
C PRO A 142 17.56 5.97 10.40
N ALA A 143 18.60 5.66 9.62
CA ALA A 143 19.97 5.89 10.03
C ALA A 143 20.22 7.41 9.97
N ASP A 144 20.50 7.96 11.15
CA ASP A 144 21.13 9.23 11.50
C ASP A 144 20.97 10.41 10.53
#